data_AF-A0A918B2B8-F1
#
_entry.id   AF-A0A918B2B8-F1
#
_cell.length_a   1.000
_cell.length_b   1.000
_cell.length_c   1.000
_cell.angle_alpha   90.00
_cell.angle_beta   90.00
_cell.angle_gamma   90.00
#
_symmetry.space_group_name_H-M   'P 1'
#
loop_
_entity.id
_entity.type
_entity.pdbx_description
1 polymer ?
#
loop_
_entity_poly.entity_id
_entity_poly.type
_entity_poly.pdbx_seq_one_letter_code
_entity_poly.pdbx_strand_id
1 'polypeptide(L)'
;MTRTTASVTSRETAEGINRIEGYLLARAELLKAREEGEAFARRMPWLTTAQHEEVARLYAEERVEVSKRALRAVADRCVELRAEYTARYTRLRRRLLCASVASLVTAAALCAGVRIIAG
;
A
#
# COMPACT_ATOMS: atom_id res chain seq x y z
N MET A 1 -5.40 27.88 14.56
CA MET A 1 -4.03 27.34 14.48
C MET A 1 -3.87 25.93 15.10
N THR A 2 -4.83 25.40 15.85
CA THR A 2 -4.71 24.12 16.60
C THR A 2 -5.06 22.85 15.82
N ARG A 3 -5.86 22.93 14.74
CA ARG A 3 -6.30 21.75 13.95
C ARG A 3 -5.18 21.19 13.06
N THR A 4 -4.31 22.05 12.55
CA THR A 4 -3.23 21.64 11.64
C THR A 4 -2.14 20.88 12.39
N THR A 5 -1.76 21.30 13.60
CA THR A 5 -0.72 20.64 14.41
C THR A 5 -1.15 19.25 14.86
N ALA A 6 -2.40 19.08 15.33
CA ALA A 6 -2.94 17.77 15.69
C ALA A 6 -2.95 16.77 14.50
N SER A 7 -3.23 17.25 13.29
CA SER A 7 -3.21 16.42 12.06
C SER A 7 -1.80 16.05 11.57
N VAL A 8 -0.79 16.84 11.96
CA VAL A 8 0.62 16.59 11.64
C VAL A 8 1.17 15.54 12.60
N THR A 9 0.97 15.72 13.90
CA THR A 9 1.41 14.74 14.92
C THR A 9 0.79 13.36 14.70
N SER A 10 -0.49 13.29 14.33
CA SER A 10 -1.12 11.99 14.01
C SER A 10 -0.50 11.31 12.78
N ARG A 11 -0.01 12.07 11.80
CA ARG A 11 0.68 11.55 10.61
C ARG A 11 2.07 11.04 10.96
N GLU A 12 2.83 11.82 11.72
CA GLU A 12 4.18 11.45 12.19
C GLU A 12 4.14 10.17 13.04
N THR A 13 3.15 10.06 13.94
CA THR A 13 2.94 8.83 14.73
C THR A 13 2.62 7.63 13.83
N ALA A 14 1.75 7.81 12.83
CA ALA A 14 1.41 6.73 11.89
C ALA A 14 2.62 6.30 11.05
N GLU A 15 3.45 7.23 10.61
CA GLU A 15 4.70 6.95 9.89
C GLU A 15 5.72 6.22 10.78
N GLY A 16 5.82 6.61 12.06
CA GLY A 16 6.65 5.93 13.04
C GLY A 16 6.21 4.48 13.27
N ILE A 17 4.91 4.25 13.45
CA ILE A 17 4.34 2.91 13.62
C ILE A 17 4.62 2.04 12.39
N ASN A 18 4.35 2.55 11.18
CA ASN A 18 4.57 1.82 9.95
C ASN A 18 6.06 1.42 9.78
N ARG A 19 6.99 2.30 10.17
CA ARG A 19 8.43 1.99 10.13
C ARG A 19 8.81 0.88 11.11
N ILE A 20 8.27 0.93 12.33
CA ILE A 20 8.52 -0.11 13.35
C ILE A 20 7.92 -1.45 12.89
N GLU A 21 6.69 -1.44 12.40
CA GLU A 21 6.03 -2.63 11.86
C GLU A 21 6.83 -3.24 10.71
N GLY A 22 7.27 -2.43 9.75
CA GLY A 22 8.14 -2.88 8.66
C GLY A 22 9.45 -3.49 9.15
N TYR A 23 10.10 -2.89 10.15
CA TYR A 23 11.29 -3.45 10.77
C TYR A 23 11.03 -4.78 11.48
N LEU A 24 9.93 -4.88 12.23
CA LEU A 24 9.55 -6.10 12.94
C LEU A 24 9.24 -7.25 11.98
N LEU A 25 8.50 -6.97 10.90
CA LEU A 25 8.21 -7.94 9.85
C LEU A 25 9.49 -8.40 9.16
N ALA A 26 10.39 -7.48 8.81
CA ALA A 26 11.67 -7.82 8.20
C ALA A 26 12.53 -8.69 9.14
N ARG A 27 12.58 -8.34 10.43
CA ARG A 27 13.30 -9.12 11.44
C ARG A 27 12.70 -10.52 11.61
N ALA A 28 11.38 -10.63 11.65
CA ALA A 28 10.68 -11.90 11.75
C ALA A 28 10.99 -12.80 10.55
N GLU A 29 10.99 -12.26 9.33
CA GLU A 29 11.33 -13.06 8.15
C GLU A 29 12.81 -13.48 8.10
N LEU A 30 13.73 -12.66 8.60
CA LEU A 30 15.13 -13.06 8.71
C LEU A 30 15.32 -14.24 9.69
N LEU A 31 14.63 -14.20 10.83
CA LEU A 31 14.68 -15.30 11.80
C LEU A 31 14.07 -16.58 11.22
N LYS A 32 12.89 -16.47 10.61
CA LYS A 32 12.22 -17.60 9.98
C LYS A 32 13.06 -18.21 8.86
N ALA A 33 13.67 -17.40 7.99
CA ALA A 33 14.53 -17.89 6.92
C ALA A 33 15.75 -18.66 7.44
N ARG A 34 16.33 -18.23 8.58
CA ARG A 34 17.41 -18.96 9.26
C ARG A 34 16.93 -20.30 9.82
N GLU A 35 15.81 -20.31 10.53
CA GLU A 35 15.22 -21.54 11.08
C GLU A 35 14.89 -22.55 9.97
N GLU A 36 14.30 -22.09 8.85
CA GLU A 36 14.04 -22.89 7.67
C GLU A 36 15.35 -23.42 7.05
N GLY A 37 16.39 -22.60 6.96
CA GLY A 37 17.70 -22.97 6.44
C GLY A 37 18.39 -24.05 7.28
N GLU A 38 18.38 -23.91 8.60
CA GLU A 38 18.91 -24.92 9.50
C GLU A 38 18.10 -26.22 9.42
N ALA A 39 16.77 -26.13 9.36
CA ALA A 39 15.90 -27.29 9.19
C ALA A 39 16.16 -28.00 7.86
N PHE A 40 16.44 -27.25 6.80
CA PHE A 40 16.80 -27.78 5.50
C PHE A 40 18.17 -28.46 5.53
N ALA A 41 19.18 -27.82 6.11
CA ALA A 41 20.52 -28.39 6.27
C ALA A 41 20.45 -29.70 7.04
N ARG A 42 19.71 -29.76 8.18
CA ARG A 42 19.51 -30.98 9.01
C ARG A 42 19.01 -32.21 8.25
N ARG A 43 18.45 -32.05 7.05
CA ARG A 43 18.03 -33.17 6.19
C ARG A 43 19.21 -33.81 5.44
N MET A 44 20.42 -33.29 5.59
CA MET A 44 21.64 -33.73 4.92
C MET A 44 22.67 -34.22 5.94
N PRO A 45 22.43 -35.37 6.61
CA PRO A 45 23.25 -35.84 7.74
C PRO A 45 24.70 -36.19 7.38
N TRP A 46 25.03 -36.24 6.08
CA TRP A 46 26.39 -36.48 5.59
C TRP A 46 27.27 -35.21 5.55
N LEU A 47 26.71 -34.03 5.84
CA LEU A 47 27.45 -32.77 5.87
C LEU A 47 28.18 -32.58 7.20
N THR A 48 29.35 -31.95 7.15
CA THR A 48 30.02 -31.46 8.35
C THR A 48 29.29 -30.26 8.93
N THR A 49 29.53 -29.91 10.20
CA THR A 49 28.92 -28.75 10.86
C THR A 49 29.12 -27.45 10.06
N ALA A 50 30.34 -27.20 9.56
CA ALA A 50 30.64 -26.01 8.77
C ALA A 50 29.88 -25.99 7.42
N GLN A 51 29.72 -27.14 6.77
CA GLN A 51 28.92 -27.25 5.55
C GLN A 51 27.43 -27.05 5.84
N HIS A 52 26.95 -27.52 6.98
CA HIS A 52 25.60 -27.32 7.45
C HIS A 52 25.27 -25.85 7.65
N GLU A 53 26.14 -25.13 8.36
CA GLU A 53 26.01 -23.70 8.62
C GLU A 53 26.00 -22.89 7.31
N GLU A 54 26.89 -23.24 6.39
CA GLU A 54 26.98 -22.56 5.09
C GLU A 54 25.73 -22.80 4.22
N VAL A 55 25.23 -24.04 4.16
CA VAL A 55 23.97 -24.36 3.46
C VAL A 55 22.80 -23.61 4.08
N ALA A 56 22.70 -23.57 5.41
CA ALA A 56 21.66 -22.85 6.11
C ALA A 56 21.71 -21.35 5.82
N ARG A 57 22.90 -20.76 5.81
CA ARG A 57 23.12 -19.34 5.47
C ARG A 57 22.70 -19.02 4.05
N LEU A 58 23.17 -19.79 3.07
CA LEU A 58 22.84 -19.59 1.65
C LEU A 58 21.34 -19.79 1.38
N TYR A 59 20.71 -20.78 2.01
CA TYR A 59 19.27 -20.97 1.93
C TYR A 59 18.53 -19.74 2.47
N ALA A 60 18.91 -19.24 3.65
CA ALA A 60 18.24 -18.10 4.26
C ALA A 60 18.36 -16.84 3.40
N GLU A 61 19.53 -16.60 2.79
CA GLU A 61 19.76 -15.48 1.87
C GLU A 61 18.85 -15.55 0.64
N GLU A 62 18.80 -16.71 -0.05
CA GLU A 62 17.93 -16.88 -1.22
C GLU A 62 16.45 -16.78 -0.83
N ARG A 63 16.05 -17.37 0.30
CA ARG A 63 14.67 -17.35 0.79
C ARG A 63 14.17 -15.93 1.04
N VAL A 64 15.03 -15.07 1.57
CA VAL A 64 14.76 -13.64 1.80
C VAL A 64 14.61 -12.90 0.46
N GLU A 65 15.47 -13.16 -0.52
CA GLU A 65 15.37 -12.53 -1.84
C GLU A 65 14.12 -12.96 -2.61
N VAL A 66 13.69 -14.22 -2.48
CA VAL A 66 12.40 -14.69 -2.99
C VAL A 66 11.25 -13.93 -2.32
N SER A 67 11.24 -13.83 -0.99
CA SER A 67 10.20 -13.09 -0.26
C SER A 67 10.14 -11.62 -0.68
N LYS A 68 11.30 -10.95 -0.84
CA LYS A 68 11.35 -9.56 -1.33
C LYS A 68 10.76 -9.42 -2.73
N ARG A 69 11.08 -10.34 -3.65
CA ARG A 69 10.52 -10.33 -5.02
C ARG A 69 9.00 -10.49 -5.00
N ALA A 70 8.49 -11.42 -4.20
CA ALA A 70 7.05 -11.64 -4.05
C ALA A 70 6.34 -10.40 -3.47
N LEU A 71 6.90 -9.80 -2.41
CA LEU A 71 6.35 -8.59 -1.80
C LEU A 71 6.35 -7.41 -2.77
N ARG A 72 7.42 -7.20 -3.54
CA ARG A 72 7.48 -6.15 -4.57
C ARG A 72 6.42 -6.36 -5.64
N ALA A 73 6.29 -7.58 -6.16
CA ALA A 73 5.28 -7.89 -7.16
C ALA A 73 3.85 -7.61 -6.66
N VAL A 74 3.55 -7.97 -5.41
CA VAL A 74 2.25 -7.66 -4.79
C VAL A 74 2.07 -6.16 -4.60
N ALA A 75 3.09 -5.45 -4.11
CA ALA A 75 3.03 -4.00 -3.93
C ALA A 75 2.79 -3.27 -5.26
N ASP A 76 3.50 -3.65 -6.32
CA ASP A 76 3.35 -3.08 -7.66
C ASP A 76 1.93 -3.30 -8.19
N ARG A 77 1.37 -4.50 -8.02
CA ARG A 77 -0.02 -4.80 -8.41
C ARG A 77 -1.04 -4.01 -7.59
N CYS A 78 -0.82 -3.83 -6.30
CA CYS A 78 -1.68 -2.99 -5.47
C CYS A 78 -1.66 -1.52 -5.93
N VAL A 79 -0.51 -1.00 -6.33
CA VAL A 79 -0.38 0.36 -6.88
C VAL A 79 -1.10 0.48 -8.22
N GLU A 80 -0.90 -0.49 -9.12
CA GLU A 80 -1.58 -0.54 -10.42
C GLU A 80 -3.10 -0.56 -10.27
N LEU A 81 -3.63 -1.49 -9.46
CA LEU A 81 -5.07 -1.58 -9.18
C LEU A 81 -5.58 -0.28 -8.58
N ARG A 82 -4.88 0.31 -7.60
CA ARG A 82 -5.28 1.58 -6.99
C ARG A 82 -5.34 2.71 -8.02
N ALA A 83 -4.40 2.77 -8.95
CA ALA A 83 -4.38 3.76 -10.02
C ALA A 83 -5.59 3.58 -10.95
N GLU A 84 -5.89 2.35 -11.38
CA GLU A 84 -7.05 2.04 -12.22
C GLU A 84 -8.38 2.43 -11.56
N TYR A 85 -8.56 2.05 -10.29
CA TYR A 85 -9.77 2.38 -9.53
C TYR A 85 -9.90 3.89 -9.30
N THR A 86 -8.80 4.58 -8.99
CA THR A 86 -8.80 6.04 -8.82
C THR A 86 -9.14 6.75 -10.13
N ALA A 87 -8.63 6.28 -11.28
CA ALA A 87 -8.96 6.84 -12.59
C ALA A 87 -10.46 6.67 -12.91
N ARG A 88 -11.03 5.50 -12.63
CA ARG A 88 -12.48 5.26 -12.81
C ARG A 88 -13.33 6.15 -11.90
N TYR A 89 -12.96 6.24 -10.62
CA TYR A 89 -13.68 7.05 -9.64
C TYR A 89 -13.61 8.54 -9.98
N THR A 90 -12.43 9.06 -10.34
CA THR A 90 -12.27 10.46 -10.71
C THR A 90 -13.06 10.83 -11.97
N ARG A 91 -13.14 9.93 -12.96
CA ARG A 91 -13.98 10.12 -14.14
C ARG A 91 -15.47 10.18 -13.77
N LEU A 92 -15.95 9.26 -12.94
CA LEU A 92 -17.35 9.25 -12.51
C LEU A 92 -17.68 10.49 -11.66
N ARG A 93 -16.80 10.85 -10.73
CA ARG A 93 -16.93 12.06 -9.92
C ARG A 93 -16.98 13.31 -10.79
N ARG A 94 -16.11 13.45 -11.79
CA ARG A 94 -16.16 14.57 -12.74
C ARG A 94 -17.49 14.63 -13.47
N ARG A 95 -17.99 13.50 -13.98
CA ARG A 95 -19.30 13.45 -14.66
C ARG A 95 -20.44 13.90 -13.75
N LEU A 96 -20.48 13.40 -12.51
CA LEU A 96 -21.49 13.79 -11.54
C LEU A 96 -21.41 15.27 -11.19
N LEU A 97 -20.20 15.81 -11.00
CA LEU A 97 -20.00 17.24 -10.75
C LEU A 97 -20.41 18.10 -11.94
N CYS A 98 -20.08 17.70 -13.17
CA CYS A 98 -20.51 18.42 -14.37
C CYS A 98 -22.04 18.39 -14.52
N ALA A 99 -22.67 17.23 -14.30
CA ALA A 99 -24.12 17.09 -14.39
C ALA A 99 -24.84 17.91 -13.30
N SER A 100 -24.34 17.90 -12.07
CA SER A 100 -24.93 18.68 -10.98
C SER A 100 -24.79 20.18 -11.23
N VAL A 101 -23.61 20.66 -11.65
CA VAL A 101 -23.39 22.06 -12.01
C VAL A 101 -24.29 22.47 -13.17
N ALA A 102 -24.38 21.66 -14.23
CA ALA A 102 -25.26 21.93 -15.36
C ALA A 102 -26.72 22.05 -14.91
N SER A 103 -27.23 21.11 -14.09
CA SER A 103 -28.60 21.19 -13.57
C SER A 103 -28.85 22.43 -12.72
N LEU A 104 -27.87 22.86 -11.92
CA LEU A 104 -27.97 24.04 -11.07
C LEU A 104 -28.04 25.32 -11.92
N VAL A 105 -27.21 25.41 -12.97
CA VAL A 105 -27.20 26.52 -13.92
C VAL A 105 -28.52 26.57 -14.70
N THR A 106 -29.02 25.43 -15.18
CA THR A 106 -30.30 25.36 -15.89
C THR A 106 -31.46 25.80 -14.98
N ALA A 107 -31.50 25.31 -13.73
CA ALA A 107 -32.53 25.70 -12.77
C ALA A 107 -32.47 27.22 -12.47
N ALA A 108 -31.26 27.76 -12.24
CA ALA A 108 -31.08 29.19 -12.01
C ALA A 108 -31.53 30.04 -13.20
N ALA A 109 -31.21 29.62 -14.43
CA ALA A 109 -31.63 30.30 -15.66
C ALA A 109 -33.16 30.31 -15.82
N LEU A 110 -33.82 29.18 -15.54
CA LEU A 110 -35.29 29.09 -15.56
C LEU A 110 -35.93 30.02 -14.52
N CYS A 111 -35.42 30.03 -13.29
CA CYS A 111 -35.90 30.92 -12.24
C CYS A 111 -35.71 32.41 -12.60
N ALA A 112 -34.59 32.77 -13.23
CA ALA A 112 -34.35 34.12 -13.72
C ALA A 112 -35.29 34.51 -14.86
N GLY A 113 -35.50 33.61 -15.84
CA GLY A 113 -36.42 33.84 -16.95
C GLY A 113 -37.87 34.04 -16.49
N VAL A 114 -38.35 33.22 -15.56
CA VAL A 114 -39.68 33.39 -14.95
C VAL A 114 -39.80 34.75 -14.25
N ARG A 115 -38.76 35.20 -13.53
CA ARG A 115 -38.76 36.52 -12.90
C ARG A 115 -38.83 37.67 -13.90
N ILE A 116 -38.15 37.56 -15.04
CA ILE A 116 -38.16 38.58 -16.08
C ILE A 116 -39.53 38.65 -16.78
N ILE A 117 -40.23 37.52 -16.92
CA ILE A 117 -41.56 37.48 -17.54
C ILE A 117 -42.64 37.95 -16.57
N ALA A 118 -42.47 37.70 -15.26
CA ALA A 118 -43.46 38.01 -14.23
C ALA A 118 -43.28 39.40 -13.57
N GLY A 119 -42.24 40.16 -13.93
CA GLY A 119 -41.98 41.51 -13.42
C GLY A 119 -42.09 42.54 -14.52
#